data_AF-A0A7X6VRN8-F1
#
_entry.id   AF-A0A7X6VRN8-F1
#
_cell.length_a   1.000
_cell.length_b   1.000
_cell.length_c   1.000
_cell.angle_alpha   90.00
_cell.angle_beta   90.00
_cell.angle_gamma   90.00
#
_symmetry.space_group_name_H-M   'P 1'
#
loop_
_entity.id
_entity.type
_entity.pdbx_description
1 polymer ?
#
loop_
_entity_poly.entity_id
_entity_poly.type
_entity_poly.pdbx_seq_one_letter_code
_entity_poly.pdbx_strand_id
1 'polypeptide(L)' 'MNKFLPSVNLEPYFNVLEKSPTCQLKGRISQAVGLTIEATGPRVSLGELCYIRTNYADRKVIPAEVVGFRDDKI' A
#
# COMPACT_ATOMS: atom_id res chain seq x y z
N MET A 1 -18.24 -48.23 -0.35
CA MET A 1 -17.52 -47.44 -1.37
C MET A 1 -17.15 -46.09 -0.77
N ASN A 2 -16.00 -46.00 -0.07
CA ASN A 2 -15.52 -44.74 0.49
C ASN A 2 -14.77 -43.97 -0.59
N LYS A 3 -15.40 -42.94 -1.16
CA LYS A 3 -14.71 -41.94 -1.98
C LYS A 3 -13.84 -41.09 -1.03
N PHE A 4 -12.55 -41.39 -1.00
CA PHE A 4 -11.53 -40.50 -0.47
C PHE A 4 -11.61 -39.18 -1.26
N LEU A 5 -12.07 -38.11 -0.62
CA LEU A 5 -11.83 -36.76 -1.13
C LEU A 5 -10.36 -36.41 -0.80
N PRO A 6 -9.57 -35.89 -1.75
CA PRO A 6 -8.23 -35.46 -1.46
C PRO A 6 -8.27 -34.38 -0.38
N SER A 7 -7.52 -34.58 0.71
CA SER A 7 -7.43 -33.61 1.81
C SER A 7 -6.69 -32.37 1.31
N VAL A 8 -7.41 -31.27 1.12
CA VAL A 8 -6.83 -29.97 0.75
C VAL A 8 -6.08 -29.41 1.96
N ASN A 9 -4.80 -29.12 1.80
CA ASN A 9 -4.00 -28.46 2.83
C ASN A 9 -4.22 -26.94 2.80
N LEU A 10 -4.83 -26.38 3.86
CA LEU A 10 -5.13 -24.96 3.98
C LEU A 10 -4.09 -24.17 4.80
N GLU A 11 -3.11 -24.85 5.39
CA GLU A 11 -2.05 -24.25 6.21
C GLU A 11 -1.34 -23.07 5.53
N PRO A 12 -1.04 -23.09 4.21
CA PRO A 12 -0.40 -21.95 3.53
C PRO A 12 -1.24 -20.66 3.57
N TYR A 13 -2.57 -20.76 3.57
CA TYR A 13 -3.46 -19.60 3.56
C TYR A 13 -3.56 -18.97 4.95
N PHE A 14 -3.65 -19.79 6.00
CA PHE A 14 -3.66 -19.28 7.38
C PHE A 14 -2.36 -18.56 7.73
N ASN A 15 -1.22 -19.11 7.32
CA ASN A 15 0.09 -18.46 7.48
C ASN A 15 0.18 -17.07 6.82
N VAL A 16 -0.48 -16.87 5.67
CA VAL A 16 -0.55 -15.57 5.00
C VAL A 16 -1.46 -14.61 5.77
N LEU A 17 -2.62 -15.09 6.23
CA LEU A 17 -3.57 -14.27 6.99
C LEU A 17 -2.97 -13.77 8.30
N GLU A 18 -2.25 -14.61 9.04
CA GLU A 18 -1.60 -14.22 10.31
C GLU A 18 -0.53 -13.13 10.13
N LYS A 19 0.16 -13.13 8.99
CA LYS A 19 1.23 -12.17 8.68
C LYS A 19 0.72 -10.92 7.94
N SER A 20 -0.55 -10.89 7.58
CA SER A 20 -1.11 -9.79 6.79
C SER A 20 -1.36 -8.57 7.66
N PRO A 21 -1.02 -7.35 7.20
CA PRO A 21 -1.34 -6.14 7.93
C PRO A 21 -2.86 -5.95 8.03
N THR A 22 -3.36 -5.69 9.24
CA THR A 22 -4.79 -5.49 9.52
C THR A 22 -5.22 -4.04 9.35
N CYS A 23 -4.28 -3.12 9.18
CA CYS A 23 -4.53 -1.71 8.91
C CYS A 23 -3.67 -1.21 7.74
N GLN A 24 -4.21 -0.24 6.99
CA GLN A 24 -3.45 0.48 5.98
C GLN A 24 -2.97 1.81 6.56
N LEU A 25 -1.65 2.00 6.56
CA LEU A 25 -1.04 3.29 6.83
C LEU A 25 -1.22 4.19 5.60
N LYS A 26 -1.60 5.45 5.82
CA LYS A 26 -1.85 6.42 4.75
C LYS A 26 -1.17 7.73 5.07
N GLY A 27 -0.57 8.32 4.04
CA GLY A 27 -0.13 9.70 4.07
C GLY A 27 -1.23 10.67 3.64
N ARG A 28 -0.91 11.96 3.71
CA ARG A 28 -1.72 13.07 3.23
C ARG A 28 -0.86 13.96 2.35
N ILE A 29 -1.38 14.28 1.17
CA ILE A 29 -0.76 15.27 0.29
C ILE A 29 -0.86 16.65 0.96
N SER A 30 0.28 17.32 1.10
CA SER A 30 0.37 18.67 1.66
C SER A 30 0.30 19.73 0.56
N GLN A 31 1.04 19.52 -0.54
CA GLN A 31 1.05 20.42 -1.69
C GLN A 31 1.61 19.74 -2.94
N ALA A 32 1.28 20.30 -4.10
CA ALA A 32 1.92 19.97 -5.37
C ALA A 32 2.92 21.08 -5.72
N VAL A 33 4.15 20.72 -6.07
CA VAL A 33 5.24 21.66 -6.40
C VAL A 33 5.88 21.24 -7.72
N GLY A 34 5.53 21.95 -8.81
CA GLY A 34 6.02 21.60 -10.14
C GLY A 34 5.58 20.18 -10.54
N LEU A 35 6.56 19.28 -10.72
CA LEU A 35 6.32 17.87 -11.09
C LEU A 35 6.29 16.93 -9.88
N THR A 36 6.63 17.43 -8.68
CA THR A 36 6.68 16.62 -7.46
C THR A 36 5.50 16.94 -6.55
N ILE A 37 5.22 16.01 -5.65
CA ILE A 37 4.20 16.17 -4.62
C ILE A 37 4.89 16.00 -3.27
N GLU A 38 4.60 16.91 -2.35
CA GLU A 38 5.05 16.80 -0.96
C GLU A 38 3.93 16.24 -0.09
N ALA A 39 4.23 15.23 0.70
CA ALA A 39 3.28 14.56 1.58
C ALA A 39 3.83 14.41 3.02
N THR A 40 2.93 14.29 3.97
CA THR A 40 3.26 13.75 5.29
C THR A 40 2.70 12.32 5.37
N GLY A 41 3.36 11.43 6.10
CA GLY A 41 2.93 10.03 6.08
C GLY A 41 3.75 9.09 6.95
N PRO A 42 3.48 7.79 6.84
CA PRO A 42 4.27 6.77 7.51
C PRO A 42 5.71 6.78 7.00
N ARG A 43 6.59 6.07 7.71
CA ARG A 43 7.95 5.83 7.23
C ARG A 43 7.91 5.07 5.91
N VAL A 44 8.59 5.62 4.91
CA VAL A 44 8.77 5.06 3.56
C VAL A 44 10.23 5.21 3.15
N SER A 45 10.65 4.49 2.13
CA SER A 45 12.02 4.51 1.61
C SER A 45 12.14 5.28 0.29
N LEU A 46 13.34 5.78 -0.03
CA LEU A 46 13.63 6.34 -1.35
C LEU A 46 13.42 5.27 -2.43
N GLY A 47 12.75 5.62 -3.53
CA GLY A 47 12.38 4.69 -4.60
C GLY A 47 11.18 3.81 -4.30
N GLU A 48 10.53 3.96 -3.14
CA GLU A 48 9.33 3.19 -2.81
C GLU A 48 8.16 3.63 -3.70
N LEU A 49 7.47 2.65 -4.28
CA LEU A 49 6.26 2.88 -5.05
C LEU A 49 5.10 3.21 -4.11
N CYS A 50 4.55 4.41 -4.26
CA CYS A 50 3.38 4.86 -3.53
C CYS A 50 2.21 5.13 -4.47
N TYR A 51 1.04 5.34 -3.87
CA TYR A 51 -0.22 5.39 -4.58
C TYR A 51 -1.05 6.57 -4.08
N ILE A 52 -1.22 7.57 -4.94
CA ILE A 52 -2.00 8.76 -4.64
C ILE A 52 -3.46 8.48 -4.95
N ARG A 53 -4.33 8.64 -3.96
CA ARG A 53 -5.77 8.49 -4.12
C ARG A 53 -6.42 9.86 -4.34
N THR A 54 -7.19 9.98 -5.41
CA THR A 54 -7.99 11.18 -5.67
C THR A 54 -9.36 11.09 -5.01
N ASN A 55 -10.02 12.24 -4.80
CA ASN A 55 -11.38 12.30 -4.25
C ASN A 55 -12.47 12.19 -5.33
N TYR A 56 -12.11 11.89 -6.58
CA TYR A 56 -13.08 11.71 -7.65
C TYR A 56 -13.88 10.41 -7.47
N ALA A 57 -15.09 10.38 -8.04
CA ALA A 57 -16.02 9.27 -7.90
C ALA A 57 -15.47 7.94 -8.44
N ASP A 58 -14.56 8.00 -9.42
CA ASP A 58 -13.90 6.85 -10.02
C ASP A 58 -12.84 6.18 -9.12
N ARG A 59 -12.51 6.81 -7.98
CA ARG A 59 -11.49 6.35 -7.01
C ARG A 59 -10.15 6.00 -7.65
N LYS A 60 -9.79 6.66 -8.75
CA LYS A 60 -8.57 6.35 -9.47
C LYS A 60 -7.36 6.54 -8.58
N VAL A 61 -6.45 5.57 -8.65
CA VAL A 61 -5.18 5.56 -7.94
C VAL A 61 -4.07 5.87 -8.93
N ILE A 62 -3.21 6.82 -8.59
CA ILE A 62 -2.09 7.27 -9.43
C ILE A 62 -0.80 6.72 -8.81
N PRO A 63 0.00 5.92 -9.54
CA PRO A 63 1.30 5.49 -9.06
C PRO A 63 2.26 6.68 -8.98
N ALA A 64 3.06 6.72 -7.94
CA ALA A 64 4.13 7.69 -7.73
C ALA A 64 5.31 7.02 -7.04
N GLU A 65 6.48 7.64 -7.11
CA GLU A 65 7.70 7.13 -6.49
C GLU A 65 8.21 8.16 -5.49
N VAL A 66 8.72 7.69 -4.35
CA VAL A 66 9.38 8.55 -3.38
C VAL A 66 10.74 8.98 -3.94
N VAL A 67 10.85 10.24 -4.37
CA VAL A 67 12.06 10.78 -5.01
C VAL A 67 12.98 11.55 -4.06
N GLY A 68 12.57 11.79 -2.82
CA GLY A 68 13.35 12.51 -1.84
C GLY A 68 12.60 12.72 -0.53
N PHE A 69 13.21 13.45 0.38
CA PHE A 69 12.64 13.86 1.65
C PHE A 69 13.13 15.27 1.95
N ARG A 70 12.30 16.09 2.60
CA ARG A 70 12.68 17.44 3.04
C ARG A 70 11.95 17.79 4.32
N ASP A 71 12.71 18.19 5.35
CA ASP A 71 12.21 18.42 6.70
C ASP A 71 11.42 17.18 7.21
N ASP A 72 10.18 17.36 7.66
CA ASP A 72 9.29 16.26 8.09
C ASP A 72 8.36 15.78 6.96
N LYS A 73 8.72 16.04 5.69
CA LYS A 73 7.94 15.66 4.51
C LYS A 73 8.66 14.67 3.61
N ILE A 74 7.84 13.85 2.98
CA ILE A 74 8.16 12.95 1.87
C ILE A 74 7.95 13.73 0.58
#